data_AF-A0A414AR32-F1
#
_entry.id   AF-A0A414AR32-F1
#
_cell.length_a   1.000
_cell.length_b   1.000
_cell.length_c   1.000
_cell.angle_alpha   90.00
_cell.angle_beta   90.00
_cell.angle_gamma   90.00
#
_symmetry.space_group_name_H-M   'P 1'
#
loop_
_entity.id
_entity.type
_entity.pdbx_description
1 polymer ?
#
loop_
_entity_poly.entity_id
_entity_poly.type
_entity_poly.pdbx_seq_one_letter_code
_entity_poly.pdbx_strand_id
1 'polypeptide(L)'
;MGWVFLDPDSEYMKIIQPVQEQKRILGAENFVADYAGVAEGRRKSRVLADYILDVMGETRIDRASNAFVMNYGVLNGYAGAMLQPAYARRFKGYGEDSLERIACAFKLENCVKMRGIWKC
;
A
#
# COMPACT_ATOMS: atom_id res chain seq x y z
N MET A 1 10.20 0.21 6.03
CA MET A 1 11.11 -0.06 7.17
C MET A 1 10.63 -1.30 7.91
N GLY A 2 11.46 -2.33 8.05
CA GLY A 2 11.15 -3.53 8.85
C GLY A 2 12.39 -4.43 8.93
N TRP A 3 12.72 -4.95 10.10
CA TRP A 3 13.84 -5.91 10.27
C TRP A 3 13.49 -7.30 9.69
N VAL A 4 12.19 -7.60 9.65
CA VAL A 4 11.60 -8.80 9.07
C VAL A 4 10.31 -8.45 8.32
N PHE A 5 9.91 -9.31 7.37
CA PHE A 5 8.68 -9.23 6.60
C PHE A 5 7.95 -10.56 6.66
N LEU A 6 6.65 -10.56 6.39
CA LEU A 6 5.92 -11.82 6.21
C LEU A 6 6.55 -12.62 5.07
N ASP A 7 6.65 -13.93 5.24
CA ASP A 7 7.04 -14.82 4.15
C ASP A 7 6.08 -14.60 2.96
N PRO A 8 6.57 -14.20 1.77
CA PRO A 8 5.75 -14.04 0.57
C PRO A 8 4.94 -15.29 0.21
N ASP A 9 5.43 -16.47 0.59
CA ASP A 9 4.77 -17.76 0.34
C ASP A 9 3.81 -18.19 1.46
N SER A 10 3.66 -17.40 2.53
CA SER A 10 2.71 -17.67 3.61
C SER A 10 1.25 -17.71 3.12
N GLU A 11 0.41 -18.50 3.81
CA GLU A 11 -1.02 -18.62 3.53
C GLU A 11 -1.69 -17.23 3.53
N TYR A 12 -1.37 -16.39 4.52
CA TYR A 12 -1.87 -15.01 4.59
C TYR A 12 -1.53 -14.19 3.34
N MET A 13 -0.26 -14.19 2.91
CA MET A 13 0.17 -13.40 1.76
C MET A 13 -0.52 -13.84 0.46
N LYS A 14 -0.75 -15.14 0.29
CA LYS A 14 -1.50 -15.70 -0.84
C LYS A 14 -2.96 -15.26 -0.82
N ILE A 15 -3.62 -15.26 0.35
CA ILE A 15 -5.02 -14.82 0.50
C ILE A 15 -5.18 -13.34 0.09
N ILE A 16 -4.24 -12.49 0.51
CA ILE A 16 -4.34 -11.04 0.30
C ILE A 16 -3.71 -10.56 -1.02
N GLN A 17 -3.02 -11.44 -1.76
CA GLN A 17 -2.29 -11.09 -2.99
C GLN A 17 -3.12 -10.22 -3.96
N PRO A 18 -4.40 -10.50 -4.24
CA PRO A 18 -5.15 -9.66 -5.17
C PRO A 18 -5.38 -8.23 -4.65
N VAL A 19 -5.48 -8.04 -3.33
CA VAL A 19 -5.59 -6.71 -2.72
C VAL A 19 -4.25 -6.00 -2.69
N GLN A 20 -3.15 -6.74 -2.50
CA GLN A 20 -1.80 -6.18 -2.63
C GLN A 20 -1.55 -5.67 -4.05
N GLU A 21 -2.03 -6.38 -5.07
CA GLU A 21 -1.94 -5.92 -6.46
C GLU A 21 -2.77 -4.65 -6.70
N GLN A 22 -3.98 -4.58 -6.14
CA GLN A 22 -4.79 -3.35 -6.18
C GLN A 22 -4.06 -2.17 -5.52
N LYS A 23 -3.45 -2.38 -4.34
CA LYS A 23 -2.63 -1.38 -3.66
C LYS A 23 -1.44 -0.95 -4.52
N ARG A 24 -0.77 -1.90 -5.18
CA ARG A 24 0.37 -1.63 -6.09
C ARG A 24 -0.03 -0.74 -7.25
N ILE A 25 -1.11 -1.06 -7.95
CA ILE A 25 -1.62 -0.28 -9.09
C ILE A 25 -2.01 1.14 -8.67
N LEU A 26 -2.71 1.26 -7.55
CA LEU A 26 -3.16 2.54 -7.01
C LEU A 26 -2.01 3.34 -6.38
N GLY A 27 -0.92 2.69 -5.98
CA GLY A 27 0.12 3.31 -5.15
C GLY A 27 -0.38 3.64 -3.74
N ALA A 28 -1.33 2.85 -3.23
CA ALA A 28 -2.01 3.03 -1.94
C ALA A 28 -1.24 2.42 -0.76
N GLU A 29 0.09 2.43 -0.84
CA GLU A 29 1.00 1.95 0.19
C GLU A 29 2.31 2.74 0.08
N ASN A 30 2.71 3.36 1.19
CA ASN A 30 3.87 4.25 1.25
C ASN A 30 4.89 3.83 2.33
N PHE A 31 4.58 2.83 3.17
CA PHE A 31 5.41 2.47 4.33
C PHE A 31 6.26 1.21 4.11
N VAL A 32 5.73 0.25 3.35
CA VAL A 32 6.36 -1.06 3.12
C VAL A 32 6.85 -1.27 1.70
N ALA A 33 6.34 -0.52 0.71
CA ALA A 33 6.79 -0.60 -0.68
C ALA A 33 6.91 0.80 -1.29
N ASP A 34 7.95 1.03 -2.10
CA ASP A 34 8.05 2.24 -2.90
C ASP A 34 7.54 1.97 -4.32
N TYR A 35 6.39 2.55 -4.64
CA TYR A 35 5.81 2.52 -5.98
C TYR A 35 6.08 3.79 -6.78
N ALA A 36 7.11 4.56 -6.41
CA ALA A 36 7.53 5.75 -7.15
C ALA A 36 7.86 5.37 -8.59
N GLY A 37 7.18 6.01 -9.55
CA GLY A 37 7.40 5.81 -10.98
C GLY A 37 6.62 4.67 -11.64
N VAL A 38 6.07 3.72 -10.87
CA VAL A 38 5.37 2.54 -11.44
C VAL A 38 3.85 2.55 -11.24
N ALA A 39 3.35 3.18 -10.18
CA ALA A 39 1.91 3.20 -9.89
C ALA A 39 1.17 4.25 -10.72
N GLU A 40 0.13 3.84 -11.44
CA GLU A 40 -0.72 4.76 -12.20
C GLU A 40 -1.50 5.72 -11.28
N GLY A 41 -1.95 5.24 -10.11
CA GLY A 41 -2.64 6.10 -9.15
C GLY A 41 -1.80 7.30 -8.69
N ARG A 42 -0.48 7.12 -8.50
CA ARG A 42 0.45 8.24 -8.19
C ARG A 42 0.56 9.24 -9.33
N ARG A 43 0.54 8.78 -10.60
CA ARG A 43 0.52 9.69 -11.77
C ARG A 43 -0.76 10.52 -11.80
N LYS A 44 -1.92 9.89 -11.60
CA LYS A 44 -3.22 10.60 -11.58
C LYS A 44 -3.33 11.58 -10.41
N SER A 45 -2.90 11.17 -9.22
CA SER A 45 -2.85 12.04 -8.04
C SER A 45 -1.95 13.26 -8.26
N ARG A 46 -0.80 13.08 -8.90
CA ARG A 46 0.10 14.19 -9.27
C ARG A 46 -0.56 15.20 -10.21
N VAL A 47 -1.26 14.73 -11.25
CA VAL A 47 -1.98 15.63 -12.17
C VAL A 47 -2.99 16.50 -11.42
N LEU A 48 -3.76 15.91 -10.50
CA LEU A 48 -4.71 16.66 -9.69
C LEU A 48 -3.99 17.63 -8.73
N ALA A 49 -2.88 17.21 -8.12
CA ALA A 49 -2.08 18.07 -7.24
C ALA A 49 -1.53 19.29 -7.99
N ASP A 50 -0.98 19.07 -9.18
CA ASP A 50 -0.45 20.12 -10.05
C ASP A 50 -1.53 21.10 -10.50
N TYR A 51 -2.71 20.59 -10.87
CA TYR A 51 -3.88 21.41 -11.23
C TYR A 51 -4.33 22.32 -10.08
N ILE A 52 -4.34 21.81 -8.83
CA ILE A 52 -4.73 22.61 -7.66
C ILE A 52 -3.77 23.79 -7.47
N LEU A 53 -2.46 23.59 -7.60
CA LEU A 53 -1.48 24.68 -7.51
C LEU A 53 -1.67 25.72 -8.62
N ASP A 54 -1.94 25.26 -9.85
CA ASP A 54 -2.16 26.14 -10.99
C ASP A 54 -3.39 27.03 -10.78
N VAL A 55 -4.49 26.46 -10.29
CA VAL A 55 -5.72 27.21 -9.96
C VAL A 55 -5.49 28.21 -8.84
N MET A 56 -4.67 27.87 -7.84
CA MET A 56 -4.34 28.77 -6.74
C MET A 56 -3.41 29.92 -7.17
N GLY A 57 -2.70 29.79 -8.29
CA GLY A 57 -1.65 30.72 -8.70
C GLY A 57 -0.45 30.73 -7.73
N GLU A 58 -0.21 29.63 -7.00
CA GLU A 58 0.83 29.55 -5.98
C GLU A 58 2.16 29.06 -6.59
N THR A 59 3.22 29.83 -6.37
CA THR A 59 4.55 29.59 -6.95
C THR A 59 5.62 29.21 -5.93
N ARG A 60 5.33 29.37 -4.63
CA ARG A 60 6.26 29.07 -3.52
C ARG A 60 6.25 27.61 -3.12
N ILE A 61 5.17 26.89 -3.42
CA ILE A 61 5.05 25.46 -3.10
C ILE A 61 5.70 24.65 -4.23
N ASP A 62 6.67 23.82 -3.89
CA ASP A 62 7.27 22.93 -4.88
C ASP A 62 6.29 21.80 -5.27
N ARG A 63 6.24 21.51 -6.57
CA ARG A 63 5.31 20.52 -7.13
C ARG A 63 5.56 19.09 -6.63
N ALA A 64 6.81 18.74 -6.32
CA ALA A 64 7.14 17.40 -5.87
C ALA A 64 6.62 17.15 -4.45
N SER A 65 6.84 18.08 -3.52
CA SER A 65 6.29 18.00 -2.16
C SER A 65 4.76 18.09 -2.16
N ASN A 66 4.17 18.94 -3.00
CA ASN A 66 2.71 18.99 -3.15
C ASN A 66 2.13 17.65 -3.61
N ALA A 67 2.71 17.04 -4.64
CA ALA A 67 2.29 15.72 -5.11
C ALA A 67 2.50 14.63 -4.04
N PHE A 68 3.59 14.73 -3.27
CA PHE A 68 3.86 13.82 -2.16
C PHE A 68 2.79 13.91 -1.07
N VAL A 69 2.44 15.11 -0.61
CA VAL A 69 1.38 15.32 0.40
C VAL A 69 0.02 14.85 -0.13
N MET A 70 -0.31 15.16 -1.38
CA MET A 70 -1.53 14.69 -2.02
C MET A 70 -1.62 13.15 -2.04
N ASN A 71 -0.52 12.47 -2.33
CA ASN A 71 -0.47 11.00 -2.31
C ASN A 71 -0.75 10.43 -0.91
N TYR A 72 -0.31 11.08 0.17
CA TYR A 72 -0.62 10.63 1.52
C TYR A 72 -2.13 10.71 1.82
N GLY A 73 -2.77 11.83 1.47
CA GLY A 73 -4.20 12.00 1.71
C GLY A 73 -5.06 11.07 0.84
N VAL A 74 -4.81 11.08 -0.46
CA VAL A 74 -5.68 10.41 -1.44
C VAL A 74 -5.38 8.92 -1.55
N LEU A 75 -4.11 8.52 -1.64
CA LEU A 75 -3.77 7.13 -1.93
C LEU A 75 -3.62 6.32 -0.64
N ASN A 76 -2.86 6.82 0.33
CA ASN A 76 -2.69 6.11 1.60
C ASN A 76 -3.93 6.22 2.51
N GLY A 77 -4.56 7.40 2.56
CA GLY A 77 -5.80 7.61 3.31
C GLY A 77 -7.02 7.04 2.60
N TYR A 78 -7.51 7.75 1.57
CA TYR A 78 -8.78 7.43 0.93
C TYR A 78 -8.77 6.09 0.19
N ALA A 79 -7.85 5.86 -0.75
CA ALA A 79 -7.82 4.62 -1.51
C ALA A 79 -7.53 3.41 -0.61
N GLY A 80 -6.64 3.55 0.39
CA GLY A 80 -6.42 2.56 1.43
C GLY A 80 -7.70 2.17 2.17
N ALA A 81 -8.51 3.15 2.59
CA ALA A 81 -9.80 2.91 3.23
C ALA A 81 -10.80 2.20 2.29
N MET A 82 -10.88 2.62 1.03
CA MET A 82 -11.75 2.02 0.02
C MET A 82 -11.42 0.56 -0.29
N LEU A 83 -10.18 0.13 -0.06
CA LEU A 83 -9.76 -1.26 -0.22
C LEU A 83 -10.08 -2.16 0.99
N GLN A 84 -10.41 -1.60 2.16
CA GLN A 84 -10.69 -2.38 3.37
C GLN A 84 -11.83 -3.40 3.18
N PRO A 85 -12.96 -3.09 2.52
CA PRO A 85 -13.98 -4.10 2.25
C PRO A 85 -13.50 -5.21 1.31
N ALA A 86 -12.65 -4.88 0.33
CA ALA A 86 -12.08 -5.87 -0.59
C ALA A 86 -11.08 -6.79 0.13
N TYR A 87 -10.34 -6.26 1.10
CA TYR A 87 -9.50 -7.02 2.03
C TYR A 87 -10.34 -7.93 2.92
N ALA A 88 -11.34 -7.40 3.63
CA ALA A 88 -12.16 -8.15 4.57
C ALA A 88 -12.87 -9.34 3.89
N ARG A 89 -13.37 -9.16 2.67
CA ARG A 89 -14.01 -10.23 1.89
C ARG A 89 -13.09 -11.42 1.60
N ARG A 90 -11.77 -11.27 1.64
CA ARG A 90 -10.81 -12.38 1.45
C ARG A 90 -10.89 -13.44 2.53
N PHE A 91 -11.37 -13.05 3.71
CA PHE A 91 -11.50 -13.93 4.87
C PHE A 91 -12.93 -14.42 5.07
N LYS A 92 -13.86 -14.11 4.15
CA LYS A 92 -15.24 -14.60 4.23
C LYS A 92 -15.25 -16.13 4.09
N GLY A 93 -15.88 -16.80 5.04
CA GLY A 93 -16.02 -18.27 5.06
C GLY A 93 -14.91 -19.01 5.82
N TYR A 94 -13.89 -18.31 6.32
CA TYR A 94 -12.93 -18.88 7.24
C TYR A 94 -13.50 -18.89 8.67
N GLY A 95 -13.43 -20.03 9.34
CA GLY A 95 -13.74 -20.15 10.76
C GLY A 95 -12.59 -19.69 11.65
N GLU A 96 -12.84 -19.56 12.95
CA GLU A 96 -11.90 -19.08 13.97
C GLU A 96 -10.56 -19.84 13.94
N ASP A 97 -10.57 -21.17 14.02
CA ASP A 97 -9.36 -22.02 13.96
C ASP A 97 -8.52 -21.76 12.69
N SER A 98 -9.19 -21.48 11.57
CA SER A 98 -8.49 -21.18 10.32
C SER A 98 -7.88 -19.78 10.34
N LEU A 99 -8.58 -18.81 10.93
CA LEU A 99 -8.06 -17.45 11.10
C LEU A 99 -6.87 -17.43 12.05
N GLU A 100 -6.90 -18.21 13.14
CA GLU A 100 -5.76 -18.36 14.06
C GLU A 100 -4.54 -18.97 13.36
N ARG A 101 -4.75 -20.03 12.57
CA ARG A 101 -3.68 -20.62 11.75
C ARG A 101 -3.11 -19.62 10.76
N ILE A 102 -3.96 -18.87 10.05
CA ILE A 102 -3.52 -17.84 9.10
C ILE A 102 -2.73 -16.74 9.82
N ALA A 103 -3.19 -16.30 11.00
CA ALA A 103 -2.52 -15.30 11.82
C ALA A 103 -1.15 -15.76 12.33
N CYS A 104 -0.89 -17.06 12.42
CA CYS A 104 0.45 -17.58 12.75
C CYS A 104 1.53 -17.17 11.74
N ALA A 105 1.16 -16.74 10.52
CA ALA A 105 2.11 -16.15 9.57
C ALA A 105 2.86 -14.93 10.13
N PHE A 106 2.27 -14.22 11.11
CA PHE A 106 2.87 -13.05 11.74
C PHE A 106 3.84 -13.38 12.89
N LYS A 107 3.96 -14.65 13.30
CA LYS A 107 4.95 -15.06 14.30
C LYS A 107 6.36 -14.80 13.75
N LEU A 108 7.25 -14.28 14.59
CA LEU A 108 8.59 -13.88 14.19
C LEU A 108 9.38 -15.02 13.51
N GLU A 109 9.23 -16.26 13.98
CA GLU A 109 9.85 -17.46 13.42
C GLU A 109 9.39 -17.79 11.99
N ASN A 110 8.22 -17.29 11.57
CA ASN A 110 7.65 -17.45 10.24
C ASN A 110 7.91 -16.24 9.32
N CYS A 111 8.61 -15.21 9.82
CA CYS A 111 8.96 -14.03 9.05
C CYS A 111 10.36 -14.14 8.42
N VAL A 112 10.55 -13.49 7.28
CA VAL A 112 11.83 -13.45 6.56
C VAL A 112 12.63 -12.19 6.92
N LYS A 113 13.93 -12.33 7.17
CA LYS A 113 14.82 -11.18 7.43
C LYS A 113 15.01 -10.33 6.19
N MET A 114 14.98 -9.01 6.39
CA MET A 114 15.32 -8.03 5.35
C MET A 114 16.80 -8.15 4.98
N ARG A 115 17.12 -8.56 3.74
CA ARG A 115 18.52 -8.64 3.24
C ARG A 115 18.94 -7.42 2.39
N GLY A 116 18.11 -6.38 2.30
CA GLY A 116 18.34 -5.15 1.53
C GLY A 116 17.06 -4.32 1.38
N ILE A 117 17.08 -3.16 0.72
CA ILE A 117 15.85 -2.41 0.38
C ILE A 117 15.12 -3.16 -0.74
N TRP A 118 13.88 -3.60 -0.50
CA TRP A 118 13.03 -4.13 -1.57
C TRP A 118 12.76 -3.01 -2.60
N LYS A 119 13.37 -3.14 -3.78
CA LYS A 119 12.93 -2.42 -4.98
C LYS A 119 11.89 -3.32 -5.65
N CYS A 120 10.63 -2.91 -5.61
CA CYS A 120 9.59 -3.52 -6.43
C CYS A 120 9.77 -3.09 -7.90
#